data_AF-A0A8J5C082-F1
#
_entry.id   AF-A0A8J5C082-F1
#
_cell.length_a   1.000
_cell.length_b   1.000
_cell.length_c   1.000
_cell.angle_alpha   90.00
_cell.angle_beta   90.00
_cell.angle_gamma   90.00
#
_symmetry.space_group_name_H-M   'P 1'
#
loop_
_entity.id
_entity.type
_entity.pdbx_description
1 polymer ?
#
loop_
_entity_poly.entity_id
_entity_poly.type
_entity_poly.pdbx_seq_one_letter_code
_entity_poly.pdbx_strand_id
1 'polypeptide(L)'
;MPKGKTANPAVPVQQVITATPETKRRSDWGLKRPVPPMFKSEVASVEAIDTRMQMAELTYGTRYHGAAQRLRSTGLAFTSMHGGGKSTSEKKMDPFFTQPHKNESGKLPLTRESFLSKVDPVNMNYPSQLLKLAKSYVNENIDLPARAHQEIKATGGLSYVPSGSLRNSRNGVQEGIMVSGRVRDGVRDSSVAAIGGVVAKLDLDHTRATAPYRDGQRVSHFNVQSSAIDSKTGNIIMTVQGKRDTNYAPNRGGRSSRAASSSDLINNMIK
;
A
#
# COMPACT_ATOMS: atom_id res chain seq x y z
N MET A 1 26.28 -9.25 13.75
CA MET A 1 24.96 -9.88 13.97
C MET A 1 24.07 -9.52 12.78
N PRO A 2 23.78 -10.43 11.84
CA PRO A 2 22.82 -10.13 10.78
C PRO A 2 21.45 -9.99 11.43
N LYS A 3 20.83 -8.80 11.30
CA LYS A 3 19.45 -8.59 11.74
C LYS A 3 18.59 -9.66 11.07
N GLY A 4 17.95 -10.52 11.88
CA GLY A 4 17.00 -11.52 11.39
C GLY A 4 16.00 -10.84 10.46
N LYS A 5 15.60 -11.52 9.37
CA LYS A 5 14.71 -11.00 8.31
C LYS A 5 13.55 -10.21 8.92
N THR A 6 13.71 -8.90 9.01
CA THR A 6 12.66 -8.01 9.50
C THR A 6 11.56 -8.06 8.46
N ALA A 7 10.32 -8.26 8.92
CA ALA A 7 9.16 -8.20 8.04
C ALA A 7 9.24 -6.93 7.18
N ASN A 8 8.93 -7.10 5.90
CA ASN A 8 8.95 -6.03 4.93
C ASN A 8 7.99 -4.91 5.38
N PRO A 9 8.44 -3.64 5.52
CA PRO A 9 7.54 -2.58 5.94
C PRO A 9 6.39 -2.40 4.94
N ALA A 10 5.22 -1.97 5.42
CA ALA A 10 4.07 -1.73 4.55
C ALA A 10 4.35 -0.61 3.53
N VAL A 11 5.10 0.40 3.96
CA VAL A 11 5.40 1.63 3.21
C VAL A 11 6.88 1.75 2.87
N PRO A 12 7.24 2.46 1.78
CA PRO A 12 8.63 2.74 1.46
C PRO A 12 9.23 3.65 2.54
N VAL A 13 10.36 3.22 3.11
CA VAL A 13 11.11 3.98 4.12
C VAL A 13 12.24 4.79 3.49
N GLN A 14 12.83 4.25 2.43
CA GLN A 14 13.97 4.84 1.73
C GLN A 14 13.51 5.53 0.45
N GLN A 15 14.20 6.61 0.10
CA GLN A 15 14.01 7.26 -1.18
C GLN A 15 14.55 6.38 -2.30
N VAL A 16 13.78 6.30 -3.38
CA VAL A 16 14.18 5.66 -4.62
C VAL A 16 14.86 6.70 -5.51
N ILE A 17 16.04 6.36 -6.01
CA ILE A 17 16.79 7.14 -7.00
C ILE A 17 16.83 6.38 -8.33
N THR A 18 16.87 7.14 -9.42
CA THR A 18 16.93 6.62 -10.79
C THR A 18 18.13 7.22 -11.51
N ALA A 19 18.91 6.38 -12.18
CA ALA A 19 19.98 6.81 -13.07
C ALA A 19 19.51 6.76 -14.52
N THR A 20 19.94 7.72 -15.35
CA THR A 20 19.74 7.62 -16.79
C THR A 20 20.68 6.55 -17.36
N PRO A 21 20.42 6.01 -18.57
CA PRO A 21 21.32 5.03 -19.18
C PRO A 21 22.77 5.53 -19.28
N GLU A 22 22.95 6.82 -19.58
CA GLU A 22 24.27 7.46 -19.70
C GLU A 22 24.98 7.60 -18.35
N THR A 23 24.30 8.09 -17.30
CA THR A 23 24.93 8.25 -15.99
C THR A 23 25.24 6.89 -15.36
N LYS A 24 24.35 5.91 -15.56
CA LYS A 24 24.57 4.53 -15.14
C LYS A 24 25.78 3.89 -15.82
N ARG A 25 26.01 4.12 -17.12
CA ARG A 25 27.21 3.65 -17.83
C ARG A 25 28.50 4.19 -17.19
N ARG A 26 28.44 5.41 -16.66
CA ARG A 26 29.54 6.07 -15.93
C ARG A 26 29.56 5.73 -14.43
N SER A 27 28.68 4.85 -13.97
CA SER A 27 28.53 4.53 -12.56
C SER A 27 28.15 5.74 -11.68
N ASP A 28 27.62 6.80 -12.29
CA ASP A 28 27.23 8.02 -11.61
C ASP A 28 25.72 8.02 -11.32
N TRP A 29 25.41 8.14 -10.03
CA TRP A 29 24.04 8.15 -9.50
C TRP A 29 23.76 9.44 -8.72
N GLY A 30 24.62 10.46 -8.83
CA GLY A 30 24.53 11.68 -8.01
C GLY A 30 24.80 11.44 -6.53
N LEU A 31 25.48 10.35 -6.20
CA LEU A 31 25.90 10.01 -4.82
C LEU A 31 27.33 10.49 -4.58
N LYS A 32 27.77 10.46 -3.31
CA LYS A 32 29.11 10.87 -2.90
C LYS A 32 30.24 10.17 -3.67
N ARG A 33 30.01 8.93 -4.10
CA ARG A 33 30.96 8.10 -4.86
C ARG A 33 30.23 7.32 -5.95
N PRO A 34 30.91 6.96 -7.06
CA PRO A 34 30.33 6.13 -8.10
C PRO A 34 30.02 4.72 -7.60
N VAL A 35 28.95 4.14 -8.14
CA VAL A 35 28.40 2.84 -7.75
C VAL A 35 28.97 1.74 -8.66
N PRO A 36 29.42 0.59 -8.16
CA PRO A 36 30.00 -0.45 -9.01
C PRO A 36 29.12 -0.85 -10.22
N PRO A 37 29.69 -1.05 -11.42
CA PRO A 37 28.92 -1.29 -12.65
C PRO A 37 28.26 -2.68 -12.73
N MET A 38 28.43 -3.53 -11.71
CA MET A 38 27.86 -4.88 -11.66
C MET A 38 26.32 -4.90 -11.67
N PHE A 39 25.69 -3.78 -11.36
CA PHE A 39 24.25 -3.70 -11.19
C PHE A 39 23.51 -3.34 -12.47
N LYS A 40 22.59 -4.22 -12.88
CA LYS A 40 21.79 -4.06 -14.10
C LYS A 40 20.56 -3.16 -13.92
N SER A 41 20.13 -2.86 -12.69
CA SER A 41 18.97 -2.00 -12.44
C SER A 41 19.31 -0.53 -12.65
N GLU A 42 18.37 0.24 -13.19
CA GLU A 42 18.43 1.73 -13.27
C GLU A 42 17.83 2.41 -12.04
N VAL A 43 17.22 1.60 -11.16
CA VAL A 43 16.50 2.06 -9.98
C VAL A 43 17.10 1.41 -8.73
N ALA A 44 17.38 2.22 -7.71
CA ALA A 44 17.92 1.78 -6.43
C ALA A 44 17.33 2.60 -5.27
N SER A 45 17.29 2.04 -4.06
CA SER A 45 17.02 2.78 -2.84
C SER A 45 18.31 3.00 -2.07
N VAL A 46 18.46 4.21 -1.51
CA VAL A 46 19.64 4.60 -0.74
C VAL A 46 19.40 4.30 0.73
N GLU A 47 20.22 3.44 1.32
CA GLU A 47 20.18 3.16 2.75
C GLU A 47 21.14 4.09 3.50
N ALA A 48 22.34 4.27 2.97
CA ALA A 48 23.35 5.18 3.48
C ALA A 48 24.19 5.78 2.35
N ILE A 49 24.42 7.09 2.39
CA ILE A 49 25.25 7.80 1.39
C ILE A 49 26.73 7.42 1.51
N ASP A 50 27.21 7.19 2.74
CA ASP A 50 28.59 6.78 3.03
C ASP A 50 28.61 5.91 4.29
N THR A 51 29.17 4.72 4.18
CA THR A 51 29.34 3.78 5.30
C THR A 51 30.76 3.89 5.88
N ARG A 52 31.02 3.19 6.99
CA ARG A 52 32.40 3.09 7.54
C ARG A 52 33.39 2.49 6.55
N MET A 53 32.90 1.70 5.61
CA MET A 53 33.68 1.11 4.51
C MET A 53 33.91 2.09 3.36
N GLN A 54 33.53 3.36 3.51
CA GLN A 54 33.68 4.38 2.48
C GLN A 54 32.91 4.05 1.18
N MET A 55 31.77 3.38 1.31
CA MET A 55 30.92 3.00 0.18
C MET A 55 29.46 3.39 0.46
N ALA A 56 28.73 3.72 -0.60
CA ALA A 56 27.28 3.91 -0.52
C ALA A 56 26.59 2.55 -0.36
N GLU A 57 25.62 2.47 0.56
CA GLU A 57 24.80 1.29 0.77
C GLU A 57 23.49 1.45 0.00
N LEU A 58 23.30 0.59 -1.01
CA LEU A 58 22.21 0.67 -1.97
C LEU A 58 21.51 -0.68 -2.07
N THR A 59 20.18 -0.63 -2.07
CA THR A 59 19.33 -1.79 -2.36
C THR A 59 18.74 -1.65 -3.76
N TYR A 60 19.17 -2.53 -4.67
CA TYR A 60 18.75 -2.50 -6.07
C TYR A 60 17.39 -3.17 -6.28
N GLY A 61 16.68 -2.75 -7.32
CA GLY A 61 15.41 -3.37 -7.70
C GLY A 61 14.31 -3.10 -6.67
N THR A 62 14.01 -1.83 -6.46
CA THR A 62 13.09 -1.40 -5.40
C THR A 62 11.67 -1.93 -5.66
N ARG A 63 11.24 -2.90 -4.85
CA ARG A 63 9.91 -3.52 -4.98
C ARG A 63 8.77 -2.49 -4.97
N TYR A 64 8.94 -1.42 -4.19
CA TYR A 64 7.92 -0.39 -3.99
C TYR A 64 7.75 0.47 -5.23
N HIS A 65 8.83 0.80 -5.94
CA HIS A 65 8.73 1.61 -7.16
C HIS A 65 7.92 0.88 -8.23
N GLY A 66 8.27 -0.38 -8.51
CA GLY A 66 7.54 -1.19 -9.49
C GLY A 66 6.10 -1.50 -9.05
N ALA A 67 5.85 -1.68 -7.75
CA ALA A 67 4.49 -1.84 -7.24
C ALA A 67 3.66 -0.55 -7.38
N ALA A 68 4.21 0.60 -6.99
CA ALA A 68 3.54 1.89 -7.11
C ALA A 68 3.23 2.25 -8.56
N GLN A 69 4.16 2.00 -9.49
CA GLN A 69 3.92 2.22 -10.93
C GLN A 69 2.79 1.32 -11.47
N ARG A 70 2.77 0.04 -11.07
CA ARG A 70 1.69 -0.89 -11.44
C ARG A 70 0.34 -0.43 -10.90
N LEU A 71 0.26 -0.01 -9.64
CA LEU A 71 -0.99 0.50 -9.05
C LEU A 71 -1.45 1.83 -9.66
N ARG A 72 -0.53 2.71 -10.04
CA ARG A 72 -0.88 3.94 -10.76
C ARG A 72 -1.43 3.61 -12.16
N SER A 73 -0.86 2.61 -12.83
CA SER A 73 -1.32 2.19 -14.15
C SER A 73 -2.75 1.62 -14.13
N THR A 74 -3.18 0.98 -13.03
CA THR A 74 -4.57 0.54 -12.89
C THR A 74 -5.54 1.70 -12.72
N GLY A 75 -5.05 2.86 -12.28
CA GLY A 75 -5.88 4.05 -12.15
C GLY A 75 -6.85 4.04 -10.98
N LEU A 76 -6.53 3.25 -9.96
CA LEU A 76 -7.36 3.11 -8.78
C LEU A 76 -7.38 4.43 -7.99
N ALA A 77 -8.58 4.83 -7.58
CA ALA A 77 -8.76 5.86 -6.58
C ALA A 77 -8.62 5.23 -5.20
N PHE A 78 -7.76 5.80 -4.36
CA PHE A 78 -7.60 5.35 -2.98
C PHE A 78 -8.30 6.33 -2.04
N THR A 79 -9.02 5.80 -1.06
CA THR A 79 -9.57 6.60 0.04
C THR A 79 -8.72 6.42 1.31
N SER A 80 -8.62 7.45 2.14
CA SER A 80 -8.00 7.32 3.46
C SER A 80 -9.01 6.75 4.46
N MET A 81 -8.61 5.73 5.22
CA MET A 81 -9.38 5.26 6.37
C MET A 81 -8.81 5.86 7.65
N HIS A 82 -9.37 6.99 8.09
CA HIS A 82 -9.11 7.53 9.42
C HIS A 82 -9.95 6.76 10.45
N GLY A 83 -9.28 5.93 11.26
CA GLY A 83 -9.76 5.24 12.47
C GLY A 83 -11.28 5.07 12.68
N GLY A 84 -11.79 3.85 12.45
CA GLY A 84 -12.86 3.20 13.22
C GLY A 84 -14.26 3.84 13.30
N GLY A 85 -14.48 5.02 12.73
CA GLY A 85 -15.78 5.70 12.75
C GLY A 85 -16.72 5.11 11.70
N LYS A 86 -17.88 4.60 12.15
CA LYS A 86 -19.05 4.42 11.29
C LYS A 86 -19.21 5.70 10.46
N SER A 87 -19.32 5.56 9.15
CA SER A 87 -19.53 6.66 8.21
C SER A 87 -20.88 7.34 8.49
N THR A 88 -20.93 8.22 9.49
CA THR A 88 -21.97 9.25 9.56
C THR A 88 -21.67 10.23 8.44
N SER A 89 -22.65 10.33 7.53
CA SER A 89 -22.75 10.99 6.23
C SER A 89 -22.20 12.41 6.02
N GLU A 90 -21.46 12.99 6.96
CA GLU A 90 -20.76 14.24 6.70
C GLU A 90 -19.43 13.93 6.00
N LYS A 91 -19.43 14.03 4.68
CA LYS A 91 -18.23 14.08 3.83
C LYS A 91 -17.37 15.29 4.23
N LYS A 92 -16.69 15.24 5.37
CA LYS A 92 -15.56 16.13 5.62
C LYS A 92 -14.51 15.77 4.58
N MET A 93 -14.28 16.69 3.64
CA MET A 93 -13.24 16.55 2.62
C MET A 93 -11.91 16.20 3.28
N ASP A 94 -11.11 15.37 2.60
CA ASP A 94 -9.80 14.95 3.10
C ASP A 94 -9.02 16.15 3.67
N PRO A 95 -8.35 16.00 4.82
CA PRO A 95 -7.56 17.07 5.48
C PRO A 95 -6.39 17.61 4.63
N PHE A 96 -6.19 17.05 3.43
CA PHE A 96 -5.25 17.54 2.43
C PHE A 96 -5.83 18.67 1.55
N PHE A 97 -7.15 18.67 1.33
CA PHE A 97 -7.85 19.64 0.48
C PHE A 97 -8.68 20.64 1.27
N THR A 98 -9.02 20.32 2.52
CA THR A 98 -9.33 21.35 3.49
C THR A 98 -8.01 22.01 3.86
N GLN A 99 -7.96 23.36 3.79
CA GLN A 99 -6.85 24.10 4.40
C GLN A 99 -6.63 23.54 5.81
N PRO A 100 -5.41 23.58 6.37
CA PRO A 100 -5.21 23.29 7.77
C PRO A 100 -6.01 24.31 8.57
N HIS A 101 -7.30 24.05 8.78
CA HIS A 101 -8.12 24.72 9.74
C HIS A 101 -7.46 24.37 11.05
N LYS A 102 -6.69 25.34 11.53
CA LYS A 102 -6.22 25.58 12.87
C LYS A 102 -5.97 24.29 13.63
N ASN A 103 -4.71 24.05 13.97
CA ASN A 103 -4.33 23.12 15.02
C ASN A 103 -5.18 23.40 16.28
N GLU A 104 -6.35 22.79 16.37
CA GLU A 104 -7.12 22.54 17.57
C GLU A 104 -6.51 21.30 18.23
N SER A 105 -5.19 21.31 18.42
CA SER A 105 -4.69 20.81 19.69
C SER A 105 -5.22 21.83 20.70
N GLY A 106 -6.32 21.49 21.37
CA GLY A 106 -6.98 22.31 22.40
C GLY A 106 -6.10 22.53 23.63
N LYS A 107 -4.92 23.10 23.45
CA LYS A 107 -4.06 23.63 24.49
C LYS A 107 -3.81 25.08 24.15
N LEU A 108 -4.15 25.93 25.11
CA LEU A 108 -4.03 27.38 25.05
C LEU A 108 -2.68 27.77 24.44
N PRO A 109 -2.60 28.84 23.62
CA PRO A 109 -1.31 29.35 23.18
C PRO A 109 -0.45 29.56 24.43
N LEU A 110 0.78 29.06 24.42
CA LEU A 110 1.78 29.28 25.47
C LEU A 110 2.09 30.77 25.54
N THR A 111 1.16 31.55 26.08
CA THR A 111 1.31 32.98 26.28
C THR A 111 2.10 33.19 27.54
N ARG A 112 3.00 34.16 27.52
CA ARG A 112 3.73 34.59 28.70
C ARG A 112 2.78 34.90 29.87
N GLU A 113 1.61 35.46 29.57
CA GLU A 113 0.57 35.79 30.53
C GLU A 113 0.01 34.58 31.28
N SER A 114 -0.24 33.47 30.58
CA SER A 114 -0.76 32.25 31.19
C SER A 114 0.29 31.45 31.96
N PHE A 115 1.58 31.68 31.70
CA PHE A 115 2.67 31.19 32.54
C PHE A 115 2.83 32.06 33.78
N LEU A 116 2.87 33.38 33.62
CA LEU A 116 3.07 34.33 34.72
C LEU A 116 1.95 34.25 35.76
N SER A 117 0.71 33.94 35.37
CA SER A 117 -0.39 33.74 36.31
C SER A 117 -0.22 32.52 37.24
N LYS A 118 0.68 31.58 36.91
CA LYS A 118 1.03 30.43 37.75
C LYS A 118 2.33 30.62 38.54
N VAL A 119 3.03 31.74 38.36
CA VAL A 119 4.30 32.04 39.05
C VAL A 119 3.99 32.81 40.33
N ASP A 120 4.27 32.20 41.49
CA ASP A 120 4.23 32.93 42.75
C ASP A 120 5.35 33.98 42.80
N PRO A 121 5.08 35.23 43.23
CA PRO A 121 6.09 36.29 43.29
C PRO A 121 7.26 35.98 44.23
N VAL A 122 7.05 35.11 45.23
CA VAL A 122 8.10 34.64 46.16
C VAL A 122 9.09 33.69 45.47
N ASN A 123 8.62 32.90 44.50
CA ASN A 123 9.45 31.94 43.75
C ASN A 123 10.31 32.60 42.66
N MET A 124 10.09 33.89 42.34
CA MET A 124 10.92 34.61 41.36
C MET A 124 12.36 34.85 41.82
N ASN A 125 12.61 34.85 43.14
CA ASN A 125 13.95 35.07 43.68
C ASN A 125 14.85 33.82 43.64
N TYR A 126 14.28 32.65 43.33
CA TYR A 126 15.01 31.39 43.29
C TYR A 126 15.04 30.81 41.86
N PRO A 127 16.10 31.07 41.08
CA PRO A 127 16.16 30.71 39.67
C PRO A 127 16.02 29.20 39.40
N SER A 128 16.43 28.36 40.36
CA SER A 128 16.30 26.90 40.27
C SER A 128 14.84 26.41 40.37
N GLN A 129 13.99 27.11 41.13
CA GLN A 129 12.57 26.80 41.28
C GLN A 129 11.77 27.28 40.07
N LEU A 130 12.08 28.48 39.57
CA LEU A 130 11.51 29.01 38.33
C LEU A 130 11.78 28.08 37.14
N LEU A 131 13.00 27.53 37.03
CA LEU A 131 13.35 26.58 35.98
C LEU A 131 12.55 25.27 36.07
N LYS A 132 12.32 24.75 37.29
CA LYS A 132 11.49 23.56 37.50
C LYS A 132 10.04 23.80 37.10
N LEU A 133 9.49 24.95 37.48
CA LEU A 133 8.12 25.37 37.14
C LEU A 133 7.97 25.61 35.63
N ALA A 134 8.94 26.24 34.99
CA ALA A 134 8.95 26.40 33.54
C ALA A 134 8.96 25.05 32.83
N LYS A 135 9.78 24.09 33.29
CA LYS A 135 9.82 22.73 32.73
C LYS A 135 8.51 21.97 32.93
N SER A 136 7.88 22.05 34.10
CA SER A 136 6.58 21.40 34.32
C SER A 136 5.49 22.02 33.47
N TYR A 137 5.44 23.35 33.38
CA TYR A 137 4.47 24.08 32.55
C TYR A 137 4.63 23.76 31.05
N VAL A 138 5.86 23.71 30.57
CA VAL A 138 6.18 23.29 29.19
C VAL A 138 5.74 21.85 28.96
N ASN A 139 6.02 20.92 29.88
CA ASN A 139 5.65 19.52 29.71
C ASN A 139 4.14 19.24 29.82
N GLU A 140 3.40 20.02 30.60
CA GLU A 140 1.95 19.90 30.75
C GLU A 140 1.20 20.49 29.55
N ASN A 141 1.70 21.62 29.02
CA ASN A 141 1.01 22.39 27.98
C ASN A 141 1.55 22.12 26.56
N ILE A 142 2.76 21.61 26.43
CA ILE A 142 3.27 21.06 25.18
C ILE A 142 2.98 19.56 25.22
N ASP A 143 1.93 19.14 24.53
CA ASP A 143 1.94 17.79 23.98
C ASP A 143 3.09 17.76 22.98
N LEU A 144 4.29 17.43 23.46
CA LEU A 144 5.38 17.01 22.60
C LEU A 144 4.75 15.87 21.83
N PRO A 145 4.55 16.01 20.51
CA PRO A 145 3.80 15.01 19.77
C PRO A 145 4.55 13.71 20.01
N ALA A 146 3.94 12.78 20.76
CA ALA A 146 4.59 11.59 21.28
C ALA A 146 5.19 10.86 20.08
N ARG A 147 6.50 11.06 19.85
CA ARG A 147 7.15 10.85 18.55
C ARG A 147 6.16 10.97 17.40
N ALA A 148 5.61 12.18 17.15
CA ALA A 148 4.59 12.49 16.14
C ALA A 148 4.38 11.29 15.21
N HIS A 149 3.47 10.37 15.59
CA HIS A 149 3.29 9.16 14.80
C HIS A 149 3.08 9.67 13.39
N GLN A 150 3.98 9.33 12.46
CA GLN A 150 3.94 9.82 11.09
C GLN A 150 2.70 9.21 10.47
N GLU A 151 1.56 9.82 10.75
CA GLU A 151 0.28 9.43 10.22
C GLU A 151 0.33 9.74 8.73
N ILE A 152 0.03 8.72 7.95
CA ILE A 152 0.00 8.87 6.51
C ILE A 152 -1.21 9.72 6.19
N LYS A 153 -0.93 10.89 5.62
CA LYS A 153 -1.98 11.82 5.21
C LYS A 153 -2.59 11.35 3.89
N ALA A 154 -3.92 11.30 3.87
CA ALA A 154 -4.69 10.93 2.69
C ALA A 154 -4.21 9.61 2.06
N THR A 155 -3.78 9.63 0.80
CA THR A 155 -3.33 8.44 0.06
C THR A 155 -1.82 8.16 0.17
N GLY A 156 -1.08 8.95 0.96
CA GLY A 156 0.39 8.83 1.05
C GLY A 156 1.12 9.06 -0.28
N GLY A 157 0.49 9.75 -1.25
CA GLY A 157 1.06 10.01 -2.58
C GLY A 157 1.06 8.81 -3.53
N LEU A 158 0.31 7.75 -3.20
CA LEU A 158 0.21 6.57 -4.07
C LEU A 158 -0.62 6.88 -5.33
N SER A 159 -1.78 7.53 -5.15
CA SER A 159 -2.69 7.96 -6.21
C SER A 159 -3.34 9.29 -5.85
N TYR A 160 -3.58 10.11 -6.87
CA TYR A 160 -4.30 11.39 -6.76
C TYR A 160 -5.62 11.37 -7.55
N VAL A 161 -6.06 10.19 -7.98
CA VAL A 161 -7.32 10.01 -8.71
C VAL A 161 -8.49 10.12 -7.72
N PRO A 162 -9.46 11.02 -7.93
CA PRO A 162 -10.63 11.12 -7.05
C PRO A 162 -11.59 9.94 -7.28
N SER A 163 -12.26 9.48 -6.23
CA SER A 163 -13.13 8.30 -6.27
C SER A 163 -14.38 8.43 -7.14
N GLY A 164 -14.78 9.66 -7.50
CA GLY A 164 -15.90 9.93 -8.41
C GLY A 164 -15.53 10.04 -9.89
N SER A 165 -14.27 9.79 -10.26
CA SER A 165 -13.83 9.90 -11.66
C SER A 165 -14.28 8.69 -12.47
N LEU A 166 -15.03 8.94 -13.55
CA LEU A 166 -15.36 7.94 -14.56
C LEU A 166 -14.31 7.95 -15.69
N ARG A 167 -13.98 6.78 -16.22
CA ARG A 167 -13.03 6.61 -17.32
C ARG A 167 -13.77 6.28 -18.60
N ASN A 168 -13.58 7.09 -19.64
CA ASN A 168 -14.12 6.79 -20.95
C ASN A 168 -13.11 5.96 -21.77
N SER A 169 -13.63 4.99 -22.51
CA SER A 169 -12.86 4.16 -23.45
C SER A 169 -13.54 4.16 -24.81
N ARG A 170 -12.91 3.58 -25.84
CA ARG A 170 -13.55 3.43 -27.15
C ARG A 170 -14.89 2.67 -27.09
N ASN A 171 -15.04 1.79 -26.11
CA ASN A 171 -16.24 0.98 -25.90
C ASN A 171 -17.27 1.66 -24.97
N GLY A 172 -17.06 2.93 -24.62
CA GLY A 172 -17.91 3.70 -23.71
C GLY A 172 -17.30 3.87 -22.32
N VAL A 173 -18.15 4.35 -21.40
CA VAL A 173 -17.79 4.64 -20.01
C VAL A 173 -17.55 3.33 -19.26
N GLN A 174 -16.38 3.20 -18.64
CA GLN A 174 -16.01 2.04 -17.83
C GLN A 174 -16.66 2.14 -16.46
N GLU A 175 -17.57 1.20 -16.16
CA GLU A 175 -18.30 1.14 -14.87
C GLU A 175 -17.45 0.57 -13.73
N GLY A 176 -16.34 -0.11 -14.03
CA GLY A 176 -15.48 -0.74 -13.04
C GLY A 176 -14.04 -0.87 -13.49
N ILE A 177 -13.13 -1.00 -12.53
CA ILE A 177 -11.69 -1.12 -12.79
C ILE A 177 -11.33 -2.61 -12.75
N MET A 178 -11.05 -3.16 -13.94
CA MET A 178 -10.56 -4.53 -14.06
C MET A 178 -9.05 -4.58 -13.88
N VAL A 179 -8.58 -5.47 -13.02
CA VAL A 179 -7.16 -5.69 -12.73
C VAL A 179 -6.81 -7.17 -12.87
N SER A 180 -5.58 -7.44 -13.28
CA SER A 180 -5.06 -8.80 -13.37
C SER A 180 -4.27 -9.15 -12.10
N GLY A 181 -4.48 -10.35 -11.60
CA GLY A 181 -3.80 -10.84 -10.40
C GLY A 181 -3.71 -12.35 -10.35
N ARG A 182 -3.14 -12.87 -9.27
CA ARG A 182 -3.05 -14.31 -9.00
C ARG A 182 -3.70 -14.59 -7.67
N VAL A 183 -4.54 -15.62 -7.60
CA VAL A 183 -5.12 -16.04 -6.33
C VAL A 183 -4.09 -16.84 -5.54
N ARG A 184 -4.08 -16.62 -4.23
CA ARG A 184 -3.32 -17.36 -3.24
C ARG A 184 -4.28 -17.74 -2.13
N ASP A 185 -4.13 -18.95 -1.63
CA ASP A 185 -4.80 -19.34 -0.39
C ASP A 185 -4.23 -18.48 0.75
N GLY A 186 -5.12 -17.71 1.39
CA GLY A 186 -4.75 -16.88 2.53
C GLY A 186 -4.82 -17.64 3.84
N VAL A 187 -4.56 -16.92 4.92
CA VAL A 187 -4.62 -17.47 6.29
C VAL A 187 -6.09 -17.47 6.75
N ARG A 188 -6.55 -18.59 7.33
CA ARG A 188 -7.93 -18.80 7.85
C ARG A 188 -9.03 -18.73 6.78
N ASP A 189 -8.94 -19.55 5.73
CA ASP A 189 -9.96 -19.71 4.67
C ASP A 189 -10.34 -18.46 3.87
N SER A 190 -9.68 -17.32 4.14
CA SER A 190 -9.81 -16.14 3.30
C SER A 190 -8.95 -16.31 2.05
N SER A 191 -9.58 -16.30 0.88
CA SER A 191 -8.81 -16.23 -0.38
C SER A 191 -8.27 -14.82 -0.56
N VAL A 192 -7.01 -14.71 -0.98
CA VAL A 192 -6.37 -13.42 -1.27
C VAL A 192 -5.90 -13.40 -2.72
N ALA A 193 -5.89 -12.21 -3.32
CA ALA A 193 -5.40 -12.01 -4.68
C ALA A 193 -4.17 -11.10 -4.65
N ALA A 194 -3.07 -11.54 -5.24
CA ALA A 194 -1.89 -10.71 -5.47
C ALA A 194 -2.07 -9.89 -6.76
N ILE A 195 -2.20 -8.58 -6.63
CA ILE A 195 -2.47 -7.64 -7.72
C ILE A 195 -1.44 -6.51 -7.67
N GLY A 196 -0.69 -6.31 -8.75
CA GLY A 196 0.22 -5.17 -8.86
C GLY A 196 1.35 -5.09 -7.81
N GLY A 197 1.61 -6.17 -7.07
CA GLY A 197 2.56 -6.17 -5.94
C GLY A 197 1.93 -5.89 -4.58
N VAL A 198 0.59 -5.84 -4.49
CA VAL A 198 -0.19 -5.72 -3.26
C VAL A 198 -1.07 -6.96 -3.09
N VAL A 199 -1.39 -7.29 -1.85
CA VAL A 199 -2.32 -8.38 -1.51
C VAL A 199 -3.70 -7.78 -1.25
N ALA A 200 -4.71 -8.28 -1.97
CA ALA A 200 -6.10 -7.89 -1.82
C ALA A 200 -6.93 -9.03 -1.21
N LYS A 201 -7.96 -8.66 -0.47
CA LYS A 201 -9.01 -9.57 -0.01
C LYS A 201 -9.90 -9.93 -1.21
N LEU A 202 -10.08 -11.22 -1.45
CA LEU A 202 -11.04 -11.69 -2.45
C LEU A 202 -12.42 -11.81 -1.79
N ASP A 203 -13.42 -11.14 -2.36
CA ASP A 203 -14.81 -11.32 -1.99
C ASP A 203 -15.39 -12.55 -2.72
N LEU A 204 -15.61 -13.60 -1.93
CA LEU A 204 -16.04 -14.91 -2.42
C LEU A 204 -17.57 -15.08 -2.46
N ASP A 205 -18.33 -14.16 -1.87
CA ASP A 205 -19.79 -14.33 -1.69
C ASP A 205 -20.54 -14.44 -3.04
N HIS A 206 -19.94 -13.98 -4.14
CA HIS A 206 -20.50 -14.05 -5.49
C HIS A 206 -19.86 -15.15 -6.36
N THR A 207 -18.85 -15.84 -5.85
CA THR A 207 -18.09 -16.89 -6.57
C THR A 207 -18.25 -18.24 -5.88
N ARG A 208 -19.41 -18.89 -6.07
CA ARG A 208 -19.61 -20.34 -5.87
C ARG A 208 -18.71 -21.24 -6.76
N ALA A 209 -17.66 -20.68 -7.35
CA ALA A 209 -16.66 -21.38 -8.15
C ALA A 209 -15.28 -21.14 -7.50
N THR A 210 -15.04 -21.76 -6.34
CA THR A 210 -13.72 -21.80 -5.68
C THR A 210 -12.75 -22.79 -6.36
N ALA A 211 -13.24 -23.60 -7.31
CA ALA A 211 -12.45 -24.65 -7.96
C ALA A 211 -11.38 -24.18 -8.97
N PRO A 212 -11.54 -23.12 -9.80
CA PRO A 212 -10.56 -22.78 -10.83
C PRO A 212 -9.40 -21.90 -10.35
N TYR A 213 -9.44 -21.36 -9.13
CA TYR A 213 -8.50 -20.32 -8.68
C TYR A 213 -7.39 -20.83 -7.75
N ARG A 214 -7.37 -22.12 -7.38
CA ARG A 214 -6.36 -22.66 -6.45
C ARG A 214 -4.96 -22.80 -7.05
N ASP A 215 -4.83 -22.68 -8.36
CA ASP A 215 -3.55 -22.82 -9.02
C ASP A 215 -2.88 -21.44 -9.11
N GLY A 216 -2.10 -21.06 -8.09
CA GLY A 216 -1.39 -19.76 -8.00
C GLY A 216 -0.46 -19.44 -9.18
N GLN A 217 -0.36 -20.34 -10.14
CA GLN A 217 0.28 -20.18 -11.45
C GLN A 217 -0.58 -19.45 -12.48
N ARG A 218 -1.90 -19.36 -12.31
CA ARG A 218 -2.79 -18.71 -13.29
C ARG A 218 -3.05 -17.26 -12.95
N VAL A 219 -3.04 -16.43 -13.98
CA VAL A 219 -3.47 -15.03 -13.90
C VAL A 219 -4.96 -15.00 -14.15
N SER A 220 -5.68 -14.27 -13.30
CA SER A 220 -7.12 -14.07 -13.36
C SER A 220 -7.45 -12.59 -13.34
N HIS A 221 -8.65 -12.25 -13.80
CA HIS A 221 -9.15 -10.88 -13.82
C HIS A 221 -10.14 -10.64 -12.69
N PHE A 222 -9.99 -9.50 -12.03
CA PHE A 222 -10.78 -9.10 -10.89
C PHE A 222 -11.35 -7.72 -11.13
N ASN A 223 -12.58 -7.50 -10.68
CA ASN A 223 -13.13 -6.16 -10.53
C ASN A 223 -12.75 -5.62 -9.16
N VAL A 224 -12.19 -4.41 -9.09
CA VAL A 224 -11.86 -3.78 -7.80
C VAL A 224 -13.10 -3.13 -7.22
N GLN A 225 -13.52 -3.58 -6.04
CA GLN A 225 -14.72 -3.08 -5.36
C GLN A 225 -14.39 -1.90 -4.45
N SER A 226 -13.29 -2.00 -3.71
CA SER A 226 -12.81 -0.91 -2.85
C SER A 226 -11.30 -0.93 -2.72
N SER A 227 -10.72 0.28 -2.61
CA SER A 227 -9.30 0.50 -2.38
C SER A 227 -9.12 1.64 -1.40
N ALA A 228 -8.47 1.35 -0.28
CA ALA A 228 -8.24 2.28 0.80
C ALA A 228 -6.83 2.14 1.37
N ILE A 229 -6.37 3.17 2.08
CA ILE A 229 -5.11 3.17 2.81
C ILE A 229 -5.41 3.45 4.28
N ASP A 230 -4.90 2.59 5.16
CA ASP A 230 -4.97 2.79 6.60
C ASP A 230 -4.00 3.91 7.00
N SER A 231 -4.51 5.01 7.56
CA SER A 231 -3.71 6.18 7.91
C SER A 231 -2.63 5.87 8.95
N LYS A 232 -2.88 4.88 9.83
CA LYS A 232 -1.98 4.54 10.94
C LYS A 232 -0.85 3.61 10.50
N THR A 233 -1.17 2.62 9.67
CA THR A 233 -0.20 1.58 9.29
C THR A 233 0.38 1.78 7.88
N GLY A 234 -0.32 2.52 7.03
CA GLY A 234 0.02 2.65 5.61
C GLY A 234 -0.28 1.42 4.78
N ASN A 235 -0.94 0.43 5.36
CA ASN A 235 -1.36 -0.75 4.63
C ASN A 235 -2.41 -0.38 3.60
N ILE A 236 -2.24 -0.93 2.40
CA ILE A 236 -3.26 -0.85 1.35
C ILE A 236 -4.28 -1.94 1.62
N ILE A 237 -5.52 -1.53 1.84
CA ILE A 237 -6.68 -2.41 2.03
C ILE A 237 -7.45 -2.40 0.72
N MET A 238 -7.39 -3.50 -0.01
CA MET A 238 -8.06 -3.65 -1.30
C MET A 238 -8.99 -4.85 -1.25
N THR A 239 -10.24 -4.65 -1.69
CA THR A 239 -11.22 -5.72 -1.85
C THR A 239 -11.53 -5.88 -3.32
N VAL A 240 -11.43 -7.11 -3.80
CA VAL A 240 -11.66 -7.44 -5.21
C VAL A 240 -12.67 -8.56 -5.35
N GLN A 241 -13.41 -8.53 -6.45
CA GLN A 241 -14.37 -9.54 -6.81
C GLN A 241 -13.87 -10.30 -8.04
N GLY A 242 -13.87 -11.63 -7.97
CA GLY A 242 -13.53 -12.46 -9.12
C GLY A 242 -14.56 -12.29 -10.23
N LYS A 243 -14.10 -11.98 -11.44
CA LYS A 243 -14.96 -12.05 -12.62
C LYS A 243 -15.03 -13.52 -13.02
N ARG A 244 -16.25 -14.08 -13.17
CA ARG A 244 -16.39 -15.39 -13.80
C ARG A 244 -15.97 -15.23 -15.26
N ASP A 245 -14.91 -15.90 -15.64
CA ASP A 245 -14.64 -16.14 -17.04
C ASP A 245 -15.77 -17.05 -17.54
N THR A 246 -16.74 -16.48 -18.25
CA THR A 246 -17.83 -17.25 -18.87
C THR A 246 -17.31 -18.27 -19.88
N ASN A 247 -16.06 -18.10 -20.32
CA ASN A 247 -15.35 -19.04 -21.19
C ASN A 247 -14.70 -20.21 -20.45
N TYR A 248 -14.76 -20.22 -19.11
CA TYR A 248 -14.38 -21.39 -18.33
C TYR A 248 -15.51 -22.41 -18.35
N ALA A 249 -15.61 -23.16 -19.45
CA ALA A 249 -16.17 -24.50 -19.36
C ALA A 249 -15.16 -25.30 -18.50
N PRO A 250 -15.50 -25.72 -17.27
CA PRO A 250 -14.66 -26.70 -16.60
C PRO A 250 -14.53 -27.84 -17.60
N ASN A 251 -13.28 -28.23 -17.90
CA ASN A 251 -13.01 -29.44 -18.64
C ASN A 251 -13.44 -30.60 -17.72
N ARG A 252 -14.77 -30.76 -17.57
CA ARG A 252 -15.38 -31.99 -17.11
C ARG A 252 -14.91 -32.95 -18.17
N GLY A 253 -13.88 -33.73 -17.85
CA GLY A 253 -13.46 -34.85 -18.65
C GLY A 253 -14.73 -35.62 -18.99
N GLY A 254 -15.25 -35.35 -20.17
CA GLY A 254 -16.38 -36.03 -20.73
C GLY A 254 -15.86 -37.42 -20.99
N ARG A 255 -15.95 -38.27 -19.96
CA ARG A 255 -16.23 -39.68 -20.18
C ARG A 255 -17.54 -39.70 -20.95
N SER A 256 -17.41 -39.54 -22.26
CA SER A 256 -18.32 -40.11 -23.21
C SER A 256 -18.45 -41.56 -22.81
N SER A 257 -19.53 -41.89 -22.11
CA SER A 257 -20.07 -43.22 -22.16
C SER A 257 -20.46 -43.43 -23.62
N ARG A 258 -19.50 -43.87 -24.44
CA ARG A 258 -19.79 -44.59 -25.66
C ARG A 258 -20.60 -45.80 -25.21
N ALA A 259 -21.92 -45.66 -25.21
CA ALA A 259 -22.80 -46.79 -25.36
C ALA A 259 -22.35 -47.45 -26.67
N ALA A 260 -21.62 -48.57 -26.54
CA ALA A 260 -21.31 -49.40 -27.67
C ALA A 260 -22.66 -49.84 -28.25
N SER A 261 -23.00 -49.29 -29.41
CA SER A 261 -24.07 -49.81 -30.24
C SER A 261 -23.73 -51.28 -30.53
N SER A 262 -24.69 -52.17 -30.32
CA SER A 262 -24.56 -53.62 -30.54
C SER A 262 -24.23 -54.00 -31.99
N SER A 263 -24.15 -53.03 -32.90
CA SER A 263 -23.71 -53.20 -34.29
C SER A 263 -22.20 -53.39 -34.47
N ASP A 264 -21.37 -52.97 -33.49
CA ASP A 264 -19.92 -52.94 -33.69
C ASP A 264 -19.19 -54.23 -33.23
N LEU A 265 -19.95 -55.20 -32.69
CA LEU A 265 -19.41 -56.50 -32.26
C LEU A 265 -19.48 -57.60 -33.34
N ILE A 266 -20.10 -57.34 -34.50
CA ILE A 266 -20.27 -58.36 -35.55
C ILE A 266 -19.08 -58.41 -36.53
N ASN A 267 -18.28 -57.34 -36.63
CA ASN A 267 -17.20 -57.28 -37.63
C ASN A 267 -15.83 -57.81 -37.20
N ASN A 268 -15.70 -58.40 -36.00
CA ASN A 268 -14.44 -58.99 -35.52
C ASN A 268 -14.49 -60.52 -35.36
N MET A 269 -15.42 -61.21 -36.04
CA MET A 269 -15.49 -62.68 -36.02
C MET A 269 -15.30 -63.37 -37.37
N ILE A 270 -14.91 -62.64 -38.43
CA ILE A 270 -14.45 -63.24 -39.69
C ILE A 270 -13.33 -62.39 -40.29
N LYS A 271 -12.09 -62.67 -39.88
CA LYS A 271 -10.89 -62.77 -40.71
C LYS A 271 -9.67 -63.12 -39.87
#